data_AF-A0A3D5MK75-F1
#
_entry.id   AF-A0A3D5MK75-F1
#
_cell.length_a   1.000
_cell.length_b   1.000
_cell.length_c   1.000
_cell.angle_alpha   90.00
_cell.angle_beta   90.00
_cell.angle_gamma   90.00
#
_symmetry.space_group_name_H-M   'P 1'
#
loop_
_entity.id
_entity.type
_entity.pdbx_description
1 polymer ?
#
loop_
_entity_poly.entity_id
_entity_poly.type
_entity_poly.pdbx_seq_one_letter_code
_entity_poly.pdbx_strand_id
1 'polypeptide(L)'
;MSDTAPLSRDQLIHAMSKGEKPRDQWRIGAEHEKFGFDKSTLRRPAYDGPGGIKAMLDGLTRFGWTSVLEGDHVIALERRNAEGFSASISLEPGGQFELSGAPLKNIHDICNETGQHLMEVKQVADQLNLGFLGLGFDPLWRREDIPVMPKGRYDIMRAYMPKKGKLGLDMMLRTCTIQANLDFDSEADMVMKFRTSLALQPIATALFANSPFTEGRPNGFLSARANVWTDTDPDRTGMLDFVFEDGFGYERYADYALDAPMYFAKRGETYVDLSGQSFRAFMDGKLDALPGDRATAQDWADHLTTLFPEVRLKQYLEMRGADGGPWSRICALPALWAGILYDAPSLAAAWDLCKDWDIADHERLRRDVTRLGLKAEVGGRSVRDIAVDMVAIAKQGLKNRARFSGGMVDERGYITELEDIADSGVTSADRLLELYNGEWGGDISRVYRDYAY
;
A
#
# COMPACT_ATOMS: atom_id res chain seq x y z
N MET A 1 20.62 -18.29 -25.70
CA MET A 1 19.89 -17.73 -26.84
C MET A 1 18.94 -16.71 -26.25
N SER A 2 19.31 -15.43 -26.24
CA SER A 2 18.43 -14.37 -25.73
C SER A 2 17.26 -14.25 -26.69
N ASP A 3 16.05 -14.29 -26.15
CA ASP A 3 14.80 -14.19 -26.90
C ASP A 3 14.77 -12.85 -27.66
N THR A 4 15.02 -12.87 -28.97
CA THR A 4 15.13 -11.69 -29.85
C THR A 4 13.79 -11.24 -30.42
N ALA A 5 12.68 -11.89 -30.03
CA ALA A 5 11.35 -11.52 -30.47
C ALA A 5 10.86 -10.26 -29.73
N PRO A 6 10.24 -9.29 -30.43
CA PRO A 6 9.57 -8.17 -29.77
C PRO A 6 8.53 -8.65 -28.75
N LEU A 7 8.39 -7.92 -27.65
CA LEU A 7 7.37 -8.18 -26.65
C LEU A 7 5.99 -8.17 -27.32
N SER A 8 5.26 -9.27 -27.18
CA SER A 8 3.92 -9.45 -27.76
C SER A 8 2.84 -9.13 -26.73
N ARG A 9 1.63 -8.84 -27.21
CA ARG A 9 0.47 -8.60 -26.34
C ARG A 9 0.16 -9.78 -25.43
N ASP A 10 0.30 -11.00 -25.93
CA ASP A 10 0.10 -12.22 -25.15
C ASP A 10 1.09 -12.31 -23.97
N GLN A 11 2.33 -11.87 -24.15
CA GLN A 11 3.32 -11.81 -23.06
C GLN A 11 2.95 -10.77 -21.99
N LEU A 12 2.33 -9.65 -22.38
CA LEU A 12 1.84 -8.65 -21.44
C LEU A 12 0.72 -9.21 -20.55
N ILE A 13 -0.24 -9.89 -21.18
CA ILE A 13 -1.38 -10.57 -20.52
C ILE A 13 -0.86 -11.69 -19.61
N HIS A 14 0.05 -12.51 -20.14
CA HIS A 14 0.63 -13.64 -19.41
C HIS A 14 1.40 -13.21 -18.15
N ALA A 15 1.97 -12.00 -18.15
CA ALA A 15 2.65 -11.47 -16.96
C ALA A 15 1.73 -11.39 -15.73
N MET A 16 0.44 -11.15 -15.93
CA MET A 16 -0.59 -11.11 -14.87
C MET A 16 -1.23 -12.47 -14.65
N SER A 17 -1.62 -13.18 -15.73
CA SER A 17 -2.30 -14.48 -15.61
C SER A 17 -1.41 -15.59 -15.01
N LYS A 18 -0.08 -15.45 -15.08
CA LYS A 18 0.87 -16.31 -14.35
C LYS A 18 0.67 -16.28 -12.83
N GLY A 19 -0.04 -15.28 -12.30
CA GLY A 19 -0.42 -15.21 -10.89
C GLY A 19 -1.48 -16.21 -10.44
N GLU A 20 -2.23 -16.78 -11.40
CA GLU A 20 -3.25 -17.79 -11.12
C GLU A 20 -2.64 -18.99 -10.41
N LYS A 21 -3.20 -19.33 -9.25
CA LYS A 21 -2.76 -20.50 -8.49
C LYS A 21 -3.93 -21.15 -7.74
N PRO A 22 -3.93 -22.48 -7.59
CA PRO A 22 -5.01 -23.18 -6.91
C PRO A 22 -5.11 -22.74 -5.44
N ARG A 23 -6.31 -22.83 -4.87
CA ARG A 23 -6.65 -22.24 -3.55
C ARG A 23 -5.77 -22.74 -2.39
N ASP A 24 -5.29 -23.98 -2.45
CA ASP A 24 -4.38 -24.55 -1.46
C ASP A 24 -2.97 -23.94 -1.49
N GLN A 25 -2.64 -23.24 -2.58
CA GLN A 25 -1.40 -22.50 -2.75
C GLN A 25 -1.55 -21.00 -2.47
N TRP A 26 -2.76 -20.51 -2.21
CA TRP A 26 -2.96 -19.11 -1.84
C TRP A 26 -2.14 -18.74 -0.60
N ARG A 27 -1.61 -17.52 -0.63
CA ARG A 27 -0.86 -16.88 0.44
C ARG A 27 -1.40 -15.48 0.67
N ILE A 28 -0.96 -14.86 1.75
CA ILE A 28 -1.30 -13.50 2.14
C ILE A 28 0.02 -12.76 2.28
N GLY A 29 0.16 -11.63 1.60
CA GLY A 29 1.25 -10.68 1.86
C GLY A 29 0.72 -9.48 2.62
N ALA A 30 1.57 -8.90 3.46
CA ALA A 30 1.30 -7.63 4.12
C ALA A 30 2.49 -6.71 3.90
N GLU A 31 2.20 -5.47 3.52
CA GLU A 31 3.20 -4.42 3.40
C GLU A 31 2.82 -3.29 4.35
N HIS A 32 3.80 -2.68 5.01
CA HIS A 32 3.54 -1.51 5.83
C HIS A 32 4.74 -0.57 5.90
N GLU A 33 4.43 0.71 5.83
CA GLU A 33 5.39 1.80 5.95
C GLU A 33 5.27 2.45 7.33
N LYS A 34 6.35 3.09 7.78
CA LYS A 34 6.37 3.84 9.04
C LYS A 34 7.37 4.99 8.98
N PHE A 35 7.05 6.06 9.70
CA PHE A 35 7.89 7.26 9.76
C PHE A 35 8.95 7.09 10.84
N GLY A 36 10.23 6.99 10.46
CA GLY A 36 11.33 7.14 11.41
C GLY A 36 11.49 8.59 11.85
N PHE A 37 11.85 8.83 13.11
CA PHE A 37 12.12 10.16 13.65
C PHE A 37 13.20 10.13 14.74
N ASP A 38 13.99 11.19 14.86
CA ASP A 38 14.92 11.39 15.98
C ASP A 38 14.15 11.76 17.24
N LYS A 39 14.38 11.04 18.35
CA LYS A 39 13.60 11.22 19.60
C LYS A 39 13.83 12.57 20.27
N SER A 40 14.94 13.26 19.98
CA SER A 40 15.28 14.55 20.60
C SER A 40 14.67 15.73 19.83
N THR A 41 14.62 15.64 18.51
CA THR A 41 14.25 16.74 17.61
C THR A 41 12.93 16.49 16.87
N LEU A 42 12.43 15.26 16.90
CA LEU A 42 11.28 14.74 16.13
C LEU A 42 11.47 14.79 14.61
N ARG A 43 12.64 15.19 14.11
CA ARG A 43 12.92 15.29 12.68
C ARG A 43 13.02 13.91 12.05
N ARG A 44 12.63 13.83 10.78
CA ARG A 44 12.86 12.66 9.94
C ARG A 44 14.37 12.44 9.77
N PRO A 45 14.88 11.20 9.94
CA PRO A 45 16.30 10.93 9.81
C PRO A 45 16.74 11.09 8.34
N ALA A 46 17.92 11.66 8.15
CA ALA A 46 18.59 11.66 6.84
C ALA A 46 19.08 10.25 6.49
N TYR A 47 19.53 10.07 5.25
CA TYR A 47 20.14 8.80 4.84
C TYR A 47 21.44 8.53 5.60
N ASP A 48 22.38 9.49 5.54
CA ASP A 48 23.69 9.43 6.18
C ASP A 48 23.66 9.87 7.65
N GLY A 49 24.77 9.58 8.34
CA GLY A 49 25.03 10.01 9.72
C GLY A 49 24.82 8.90 10.75
N PRO A 50 25.29 9.11 12.00
CA PRO A 50 25.27 8.10 13.05
C PRO A 50 23.85 7.71 13.49
N GLY A 51 22.88 8.61 13.34
CA GLY A 51 21.44 8.35 13.54
C GLY A 51 20.64 8.29 12.24
N GLY A 52 21.29 7.96 11.12
CA GLY A 52 20.67 7.95 9.79
C GLY A 52 20.02 6.61 9.42
N ILE A 53 19.29 6.61 8.30
CA ILE A 53 18.66 5.40 7.74
C ILE A 53 19.69 4.33 7.37
N LYS A 54 20.87 4.70 6.87
CA LYS A 54 21.94 3.74 6.58
C LYS A 54 22.35 2.96 7.83
N ALA A 55 22.53 3.66 8.96
CA ALA A 55 22.87 3.02 10.23
C ALA A 55 21.77 2.08 10.73
N MET A 56 20.49 2.41 10.48
CA MET A 56 19.37 1.50 10.74
C MET A 56 19.47 0.21 9.91
N LEU A 57 19.69 0.32 8.59
CA LEU A 57 19.81 -0.84 7.70
C LEU A 57 21.01 -1.70 8.08
N ASP A 58 22.17 -1.09 8.32
CA ASP A 58 23.38 -1.79 8.75
C ASP A 58 23.15 -2.52 10.09
N GLY A 59 22.49 -1.88 11.05
CA GLY A 59 22.17 -2.48 12.35
C GLY A 59 21.23 -3.67 12.28
N LEU A 60 20.32 -3.71 11.31
CA LEU A 60 19.38 -4.82 11.12
C LEU A 60 20.02 -6.07 10.53
N THR A 61 21.16 -5.96 9.85
CA THR A 61 21.88 -7.11 9.28
C THR A 61 22.21 -8.19 10.33
N ARG A 62 22.36 -7.80 11.60
CA ARG A 62 22.59 -8.73 12.73
C ARG A 62 21.45 -9.72 12.97
N PHE A 63 20.26 -9.48 12.40
CA PHE A 63 19.09 -10.37 12.49
C PHE A 63 18.91 -11.23 11.24
N GLY A 64 19.97 -11.45 10.46
CA GLY A 64 19.96 -12.31 9.28
C GLY A 64 19.42 -11.65 8.01
N TRP A 65 19.35 -10.32 8.00
CA TRP A 65 19.02 -9.53 6.82
C TRP A 65 20.26 -9.32 5.94
N THR A 66 20.10 -9.44 4.63
CA THR A 66 21.17 -9.26 3.63
C THR A 66 20.99 -7.93 2.89
N SER A 67 22.03 -7.13 2.78
CA SER A 67 21.99 -5.82 2.13
C SER A 67 21.79 -5.90 0.62
N VAL A 68 20.93 -5.02 0.09
CA VAL A 68 20.76 -4.76 -1.34
C VAL A 68 21.26 -3.36 -1.65
N LEU A 69 22.14 -3.27 -2.65
CA LEU A 69 22.84 -2.05 -3.03
C LEU A 69 22.27 -1.42 -4.31
N GLU A 70 22.28 -0.10 -4.37
CA GLU A 70 22.18 0.68 -5.61
C GLU A 70 23.42 1.59 -5.67
N GLY A 71 24.37 1.25 -6.55
CA GLY A 71 25.73 1.79 -6.47
C GLY A 71 26.36 1.45 -5.12
N ASP A 72 26.87 2.47 -4.43
CA ASP A 72 27.51 2.33 -3.11
C ASP A 72 26.53 2.44 -1.92
N HIS A 73 25.24 2.66 -2.18
CA HIS A 73 24.23 2.87 -1.15
C HIS A 73 23.45 1.59 -0.84
N VAL A 74 23.36 1.22 0.44
CA VAL A 74 22.39 0.22 0.91
C VAL A 74 21.00 0.85 0.86
N ILE A 75 20.11 0.30 0.04
CA ILE A 75 18.76 0.87 -0.19
C ILE A 75 17.63 -0.06 0.23
N ALA A 76 17.94 -1.33 0.49
CA ALA A 76 17.00 -2.33 0.97
C ALA A 76 17.75 -3.45 1.69
N LEU A 77 17.00 -4.28 2.41
CA LEU A 77 17.46 -5.55 2.96
C LEU A 77 16.52 -6.67 2.51
N GLU A 78 17.04 -7.89 2.41
CA GLU A 78 16.25 -9.08 2.12
C GLU A 78 16.52 -10.19 3.12
N ARG A 79 15.48 -10.97 3.44
CA ARG A 79 15.59 -12.16 4.28
C ARG A 79 14.67 -13.26 3.73
N ARG A 80 15.22 -14.46 3.58
CA ARG A 80 14.44 -15.64 3.16
C ARG A 80 13.88 -16.39 4.36
N ASN A 81 12.62 -16.80 4.27
CA ASN A 81 12.00 -17.70 5.24
C ASN A 81 12.31 -19.17 4.92
N ALA A 82 11.89 -20.07 5.81
CA ALA A 82 12.14 -21.51 5.67
C ALA A 82 11.45 -22.15 4.43
N GLU A 83 10.40 -21.51 3.90
CA GLU A 83 9.71 -21.94 2.67
C GLU A 83 10.36 -21.39 1.40
N GLY A 84 11.46 -20.64 1.52
CA GLY A 84 12.22 -20.09 0.40
C GLY A 84 11.69 -18.77 -0.16
N PHE A 85 10.63 -18.21 0.44
CA PHE A 85 10.12 -16.89 0.09
C PHE A 85 10.93 -15.78 0.76
N SER A 86 10.98 -14.61 0.13
CA SER A 86 11.69 -13.44 0.66
C SER A 86 10.72 -12.44 1.29
N ALA A 87 11.09 -11.90 2.44
CA ALA A 87 10.64 -10.61 2.92
C ALA A 87 11.73 -9.56 2.60
N SER A 88 11.33 -8.30 2.44
CA SER A 88 12.27 -7.21 2.20
C SER A 88 11.94 -5.99 3.07
N ILE A 89 13.00 -5.29 3.46
CA ILE A 89 12.91 -3.95 4.05
C ILE A 89 13.33 -2.98 2.97
N SER A 90 12.48 -2.01 2.66
CA SER A 90 12.72 -1.05 1.59
C SER A 90 12.53 0.39 2.08
N LEU A 91 12.97 1.35 1.27
CA LEU A 91 12.87 2.77 1.56
C LEU A 91 12.03 3.47 0.50
N GLU A 92 10.98 4.14 0.96
CA GLU A 92 10.20 5.09 0.16
C GLU A 92 10.93 6.44 0.01
N PRO A 93 10.49 7.33 -0.90
CA PRO A 93 11.25 8.54 -1.25
C PRO A 93 11.60 9.46 -0.07
N GLY A 94 10.71 9.59 0.92
CA GLY A 94 10.92 10.39 2.14
C GLY A 94 11.58 9.61 3.28
N GLY A 95 12.14 8.43 3.02
CA GLY A 95 12.75 7.57 4.03
C GLY A 95 11.72 6.88 4.94
N GLN A 96 10.47 6.75 4.51
CA GLN A 96 9.53 5.85 5.17
C GLN A 96 10.09 4.43 5.11
N PHE A 97 10.03 3.73 6.24
CA PHE A 97 10.73 2.46 6.43
C PHE A 97 9.76 1.31 6.27
N GLU A 98 9.79 0.68 5.10
CA GLU A 98 8.84 -0.33 4.69
C GLU A 98 9.27 -1.73 5.11
N LEU A 99 8.30 -2.58 5.46
CA LEU A 99 8.43 -4.03 5.32
C LEU A 99 7.46 -4.49 4.24
N SER A 100 8.00 -5.16 3.22
CA SER A 100 7.23 -6.07 2.37
C SER A 100 7.43 -7.48 2.91
N GLY A 101 6.42 -7.97 3.64
CA GLY A 101 6.45 -9.27 4.29
C GLY A 101 6.52 -10.43 3.30
N ALA A 102 6.93 -11.61 3.77
CA ALA A 102 6.87 -12.80 2.95
C ALA A 102 5.39 -13.16 2.65
N PRO A 103 5.11 -13.87 1.54
CA PRO A 103 3.80 -14.50 1.33
C PRO A 103 3.59 -15.65 2.34
N LEU A 104 2.67 -15.47 3.28
CA LEU A 104 2.41 -16.38 4.40
C LEU A 104 1.04 -17.05 4.29
N LYS A 105 0.81 -18.12 5.06
CA LYS A 105 -0.39 -18.98 4.91
C LYS A 105 -1.61 -18.45 5.67
N ASN A 106 -1.39 -17.71 6.75
CA ASN A 106 -2.43 -17.31 7.68
C ASN A 106 -2.05 -15.98 8.36
N ILE A 107 -3.03 -15.35 9.01
CA ILE A 107 -2.87 -14.05 9.67
C ILE A 107 -1.97 -14.14 10.91
N HIS A 108 -1.94 -15.30 11.60
CA HIS A 108 -1.02 -15.47 12.74
C HIS A 108 0.44 -15.30 12.31
N ASP A 109 0.83 -15.91 11.19
CA ASP A 109 2.17 -15.79 10.64
C ASP A 109 2.49 -14.34 10.23
N ILE A 110 1.53 -13.64 9.60
CA ILE A 110 1.66 -12.20 9.25
C ILE A 110 1.92 -11.35 10.49
N CYS A 111 1.13 -11.57 11.54
CA CYS A 111 1.26 -10.84 12.80
C CYS A 111 2.56 -11.15 13.55
N ASN A 112 3.03 -12.40 13.48
CA ASN A 112 4.31 -12.82 14.03
C ASN A 112 5.49 -12.17 13.28
N GLU A 113 5.47 -12.19 11.93
CA GLU A 113 6.50 -11.54 11.11
C GLU A 113 6.54 -10.03 11.37
N THR A 114 5.37 -9.38 11.39
CA THR A 114 5.26 -7.96 11.70
C THR A 114 5.77 -7.65 13.10
N GLY A 115 5.38 -8.44 14.11
CA GLY A 115 5.83 -8.26 15.48
C GLY A 115 7.34 -8.44 15.64
N GLN A 116 7.91 -9.45 14.98
CA GLN A 116 9.35 -9.66 14.93
C GLN A 116 10.07 -8.48 14.30
N HIS A 117 9.60 -7.99 13.14
CA HIS A 117 10.18 -6.83 12.48
C HIS A 117 10.16 -5.58 13.34
N LEU A 118 9.02 -5.26 13.97
CA LEU A 118 8.92 -4.09 14.85
C LEU A 118 9.87 -4.19 16.04
N MET A 119 10.05 -5.38 16.62
CA MET A 119 11.01 -5.63 17.70
C MET A 119 12.46 -5.46 17.24
N GLU A 120 12.83 -6.02 16.08
CA GLU A 120 14.16 -5.87 15.48
C GLU A 120 14.48 -4.39 15.19
N VAL A 121 13.54 -3.68 14.56
CA VAL A 121 13.61 -2.24 14.28
C VAL A 121 13.78 -1.46 15.57
N LYS A 122 12.94 -1.71 16.58
CA LYS A 122 13.02 -1.01 17.87
C LYS A 122 14.38 -1.19 18.55
N GLN A 123 14.93 -2.41 18.54
CA GLN A 123 16.21 -2.70 19.17
C GLN A 123 17.38 -1.96 18.51
N VAL A 124 17.34 -1.72 17.20
CA VAL A 124 18.35 -0.89 16.51
C VAL A 124 18.05 0.59 16.76
N ALA A 125 16.80 1.02 16.59
CA ALA A 125 16.39 2.40 16.71
C ALA A 125 16.71 3.01 18.08
N ASP A 126 16.49 2.25 19.16
CA ASP A 126 16.82 2.69 20.53
C ASP A 126 18.32 3.01 20.70
N GLN A 127 19.21 2.31 20.00
CA GLN A 127 20.66 2.55 20.02
C GLN A 127 21.06 3.81 19.23
N LEU A 128 20.23 4.19 18.24
CA LEU A 128 20.46 5.32 17.35
C LEU A 128 19.66 6.58 17.76
N ASN A 129 18.99 6.55 18.91
CA ASN A 129 18.06 7.59 19.36
C ASN A 129 16.90 7.86 18.38
N LEU A 130 16.48 6.83 17.64
CA LEU A 130 15.35 6.89 16.72
C LEU A 130 14.10 6.25 17.32
N GLY A 131 12.94 6.77 16.93
CA GLY A 131 11.63 6.16 17.09
C GLY A 131 10.94 5.95 15.75
N PHE A 132 9.86 5.18 15.74
CA PHE A 132 9.04 4.95 14.54
C PHE A 132 7.56 5.19 14.85
N LEU A 133 6.85 5.80 13.91
CA LEU A 133 5.45 6.19 14.06
C LEU A 133 4.59 5.60 12.92
N GLY A 134 3.45 5.03 13.28
CA GLY A 134 2.44 4.53 12.33
C GLY A 134 1.27 5.51 12.18
N LEU A 135 1.32 6.33 11.14
CA LEU A 135 0.24 7.25 10.72
C LEU A 135 0.12 7.23 9.20
N GLY A 136 -1.00 7.72 8.64
CA GLY A 136 -1.16 7.83 7.19
C GLY A 136 -0.37 8.98 6.54
N PHE A 137 -0.12 10.05 7.29
CA PHE A 137 0.51 11.28 6.81
C PHE A 137 1.44 11.88 7.87
N ASP A 138 2.55 12.51 7.46
CA ASP A 138 3.49 13.17 8.38
C ASP A 138 2.80 14.34 9.12
N PRO A 139 2.63 14.26 10.45
CA PRO A 139 1.74 15.17 11.17
C PRO A 139 2.37 16.53 11.43
N LEU A 140 3.70 16.67 11.33
CA LEU A 140 4.44 17.82 11.86
C LEU A 140 5.30 18.54 10.82
N TRP A 141 5.98 17.83 9.93
CA TRP A 141 7.01 18.43 9.09
C TRP A 141 6.46 18.88 7.73
N ARG A 142 7.00 20.01 7.26
CA ARG A 142 6.68 20.54 5.93
C ARG A 142 7.38 19.68 4.88
N ARG A 143 6.83 19.67 3.67
CA ARG A 143 7.38 18.89 2.54
C ARG A 143 8.88 19.16 2.30
N GLU A 144 9.30 20.41 2.42
CA GLU A 144 10.70 20.86 2.22
C GLU A 144 11.65 20.44 3.35
N ASP A 145 11.12 20.04 4.51
CA ASP A 145 11.91 19.58 5.64
C ASP A 145 12.22 18.06 5.58
N ILE A 146 11.62 17.34 4.63
CA ILE A 146 11.74 15.88 4.51
C ILE A 146 13.00 15.51 3.70
N PRO A 147 13.93 14.71 4.24
CA PRO A 147 15.06 14.18 3.50
C PRO A 147 14.61 13.28 2.34
N VAL A 148 15.40 13.26 1.25
CA VAL A 148 15.14 12.40 0.09
C VAL A 148 16.14 11.25 0.07
N MET A 149 15.66 10.03 -0.12
CA MET A 149 16.53 8.84 -0.20
C MET A 149 17.31 8.80 -1.52
N PRO A 150 18.57 8.34 -1.52
CA PRO A 150 19.45 8.38 -2.69
C PRO A 150 19.17 7.22 -3.67
N LYS A 151 17.98 7.21 -4.28
CA LYS A 151 17.56 6.23 -5.30
C LYS A 151 17.25 6.94 -6.62
N GLY A 152 17.91 6.56 -7.70
CA GLY A 152 17.87 7.29 -8.98
C GLY A 152 16.46 7.42 -9.57
N ARG A 153 15.62 6.39 -9.42
CA ARG A 153 14.20 6.44 -9.86
C ARG A 153 13.39 7.55 -9.18
N TYR A 154 13.73 7.97 -7.97
CA TYR A 154 12.97 8.98 -7.24
C TYR A 154 13.20 10.39 -7.78
N ASP A 155 14.35 10.67 -8.39
CA ASP A 155 14.60 11.96 -9.02
C ASP A 155 13.71 12.17 -10.25
N ILE A 156 13.56 11.12 -11.06
CA ILE A 156 12.64 11.12 -12.22
C ILE A 156 11.21 11.39 -11.77
N MET A 157 10.73 10.61 -10.78
CA MET A 157 9.37 10.77 -10.26
C MET A 157 9.14 12.15 -9.64
N ARG A 158 10.08 12.66 -8.82
CA ARG A 158 9.96 13.99 -8.19
C ARG A 158 9.92 15.12 -9.22
N ALA A 159 10.64 14.99 -10.33
CA ALA A 159 10.59 15.96 -11.43
C ALA A 159 9.28 15.87 -12.23
N TYR A 160 8.67 14.69 -12.31
CA TYR A 160 7.45 14.46 -13.08
C TYR A 160 6.16 14.79 -12.31
N MET A 161 6.04 14.43 -11.03
CA MET A 161 4.81 14.58 -10.23
C MET A 161 4.16 15.98 -10.33
N PRO A 162 4.90 17.10 -10.24
CA PRO A 162 4.31 18.44 -10.34
C PRO A 162 3.66 18.76 -11.69
N LYS A 163 3.96 17.98 -12.74
CA LYS A 163 3.36 18.14 -14.08
C LYS A 163 1.95 17.53 -14.17
N LYS A 164 1.55 16.69 -13.21
CA LYS A 164 0.30 15.92 -13.25
C LYS A 164 -0.66 16.24 -12.10
N GLY A 165 -0.15 16.53 -10.91
CA GLY A 165 -0.95 16.86 -9.74
C GLY A 165 -0.17 17.68 -8.71
N LYS A 166 -0.85 18.29 -7.73
CA LYS A 166 -0.20 19.15 -6.73
C LYS A 166 0.29 18.37 -5.51
N LEU A 167 -0.25 17.17 -5.28
CA LEU A 167 -0.01 16.36 -4.09
C LEU A 167 0.92 15.15 -4.34
N GLY A 168 1.33 14.89 -5.59
CA GLY A 168 2.21 13.75 -5.90
C GLY A 168 3.56 13.78 -5.16
N LEU A 169 4.10 14.95 -4.83
CA LEU A 169 5.30 15.04 -3.97
C LEU A 169 5.01 14.72 -2.50
N ASP A 170 3.80 15.01 -2.01
CA ASP A 170 3.40 14.61 -0.65
C ASP A 170 3.17 13.11 -0.55
N MET A 171 2.62 12.49 -1.59
CA MET A 171 2.54 11.03 -1.70
C MET A 171 3.92 10.41 -1.52
N MET A 172 4.91 10.92 -2.26
CA MET A 172 6.27 10.37 -2.20
C MET A 172 6.93 10.57 -0.84
N LEU A 173 6.75 11.72 -0.20
CA LEU A 173 7.59 12.14 0.94
C LEU A 173 6.90 12.03 2.30
N ARG A 174 5.57 12.18 2.35
CA ARG A 174 4.81 12.43 3.57
C ARG A 174 3.69 11.43 3.83
N THR A 175 3.51 10.37 3.03
CA THR A 175 2.50 9.34 3.32
C THR A 175 3.13 8.02 3.75
N CYS A 176 2.37 7.28 4.56
CA CYS A 176 2.66 5.90 4.99
C CYS A 176 1.41 5.04 4.79
N THR A 177 1.53 3.83 4.26
CA THR A 177 0.40 2.91 4.03
C THR A 177 0.53 1.59 4.80
N ILE A 178 -0.60 0.89 4.94
CA ILE A 178 -0.64 -0.57 5.09
C ILE A 178 -1.27 -1.11 3.80
N GLN A 179 -0.77 -2.22 3.26
CA GLN A 179 -1.33 -2.89 2.08
C GLN A 179 -1.48 -4.39 2.35
N ALA A 180 -2.43 -5.01 1.66
CA ALA A 180 -2.64 -6.46 1.69
C ALA A 180 -2.58 -7.02 0.27
N ASN A 181 -1.84 -8.13 0.10
CA ASN A 181 -1.59 -8.76 -1.19
C ASN A 181 -2.25 -10.14 -1.19
N LEU A 182 -3.17 -10.37 -2.15
CA LEU A 182 -4.01 -11.56 -2.20
C LEU A 182 -4.08 -12.15 -3.62
N ASP A 183 -4.09 -13.47 -3.67
CA ASP A 183 -4.05 -14.32 -4.85
C ASP A 183 -5.44 -14.57 -5.42
N PHE A 184 -5.46 -15.09 -6.64
CA PHE A 184 -6.64 -15.55 -7.36
C PHE A 184 -6.37 -16.87 -8.06
N ASP A 185 -7.42 -17.65 -8.33
CA ASP A 185 -7.31 -18.99 -8.95
C ASP A 185 -7.57 -19.02 -10.46
N SER A 186 -8.14 -17.94 -11.00
CA SER A 186 -8.53 -17.81 -12.41
C SER A 186 -8.80 -16.35 -12.75
N GLU A 187 -8.88 -16.01 -14.03
CA GLU A 187 -9.33 -14.69 -14.48
C GLU A 187 -10.72 -14.32 -13.92
N ALA A 188 -11.66 -15.26 -13.88
CA ALA A 188 -13.01 -15.00 -13.35
C ALA A 188 -12.99 -14.68 -11.84
N ASP A 189 -12.19 -15.41 -11.06
CA ASP A 189 -11.98 -15.13 -9.64
C ASP A 189 -11.25 -13.79 -9.43
N MET A 190 -10.24 -13.50 -10.26
CA MET A 190 -9.56 -12.20 -10.29
C MET A 190 -10.54 -11.05 -10.52
N VAL A 191 -11.39 -11.15 -11.54
CA VAL A 191 -12.40 -10.13 -11.87
C VAL A 191 -13.36 -9.90 -10.71
N MET A 192 -13.89 -10.98 -10.11
CA MET A 192 -14.83 -10.88 -9.00
C MET A 192 -14.19 -10.24 -7.76
N LYS A 193 -12.97 -10.66 -7.42
CA LYS A 193 -12.20 -10.08 -6.31
C LYS A 193 -11.85 -8.62 -6.57
N PHE A 194 -11.39 -8.27 -7.77
CA PHE A 194 -11.02 -6.91 -8.14
C PHE A 194 -12.24 -5.99 -8.02
N ARG A 195 -13.38 -6.33 -8.64
CA ARG A 195 -14.61 -5.52 -8.56
C ARG A 195 -15.05 -5.30 -7.11
N THR A 196 -15.10 -6.37 -6.33
CA THR A 196 -15.56 -6.32 -4.94
C THR A 196 -14.61 -5.49 -4.08
N SER A 197 -13.31 -5.75 -4.15
CA SER A 197 -12.33 -5.03 -3.32
C SER A 197 -12.20 -3.57 -3.72
N LEU A 198 -12.26 -3.27 -5.03
CA LEU A 198 -12.20 -1.89 -5.52
C LEU A 198 -13.43 -1.12 -5.04
N ALA A 199 -14.64 -1.60 -5.28
CA ALA A 199 -15.86 -0.92 -4.82
C ALA A 199 -15.88 -0.69 -3.30
N LEU A 200 -15.40 -1.65 -2.51
CA LEU A 200 -15.35 -1.55 -1.04
C LEU A 200 -14.09 -0.85 -0.51
N GLN A 201 -13.14 -0.48 -1.37
CA GLN A 201 -11.89 0.14 -0.93
C GLN A 201 -12.09 1.44 -0.14
N PRO A 202 -13.03 2.35 -0.49
CA PRO A 202 -13.35 3.53 0.31
C PRO A 202 -13.86 3.20 1.72
N ILE A 203 -14.53 2.05 1.91
CA ILE A 203 -14.98 1.58 3.23
C ILE A 203 -13.76 1.19 4.08
N ALA A 204 -12.79 0.48 3.48
CA ALA A 204 -11.52 0.20 4.14
C ALA A 204 -10.73 1.50 4.44
N THR A 205 -10.71 2.47 3.53
CA THR A 205 -10.10 3.79 3.80
C THR A 205 -10.72 4.47 5.02
N ALA A 206 -12.06 4.44 5.15
CA ALA A 206 -12.74 5.02 6.32
C ALA A 206 -12.43 4.26 7.63
N LEU A 207 -12.44 2.92 7.59
CA LEU A 207 -12.09 2.07 8.75
C LEU A 207 -10.66 2.27 9.24
N PHE A 208 -9.74 2.63 8.33
CA PHE A 208 -8.31 2.79 8.62
C PHE A 208 -7.87 4.25 8.66
N ALA A 209 -8.77 5.23 8.57
CA ALA A 209 -8.42 6.65 8.53
C ALA A 209 -7.61 7.08 9.77
N ASN A 210 -6.38 7.57 9.56
CA ASN A 210 -5.40 7.78 10.62
C ASN A 210 -4.41 8.90 10.27
N SER A 211 -4.87 9.99 9.63
CA SER A 211 -3.98 11.08 9.25
C SER A 211 -4.62 12.48 9.26
N PRO A 212 -5.14 12.96 10.41
CA PRO A 212 -5.89 14.21 10.48
C PRO A 212 -5.06 15.49 10.66
N PHE A 213 -3.73 15.38 10.67
CA PHE A 213 -2.83 16.52 10.90
C PHE A 213 -1.88 16.77 9.72
N THR A 214 -1.56 18.04 9.53
CA THR A 214 -0.50 18.49 8.62
C THR A 214 0.17 19.70 9.28
N GLU A 215 1.50 19.68 9.33
CA GLU A 215 2.30 20.82 9.81
C GLU A 215 1.88 21.33 11.20
N GLY A 216 1.55 20.37 12.07
CA GLY A 216 1.20 20.60 13.47
C GLY A 216 -0.25 20.95 13.76
N ARG A 217 -1.13 20.94 12.75
CA ARG A 217 -2.53 21.37 12.89
C ARG A 217 -3.52 20.41 12.23
N PRO A 218 -4.78 20.36 12.70
CA PRO A 218 -5.86 19.66 12.00
C PRO A 218 -5.98 20.15 10.56
N ASN A 219 -6.03 19.22 9.61
CA ASN A 219 -6.01 19.53 8.18
C ASN A 219 -7.39 19.47 7.50
N GLY A 220 -8.44 19.14 8.25
CA GLY A 220 -9.81 19.02 7.74
C GLY A 220 -10.12 17.69 7.05
N PHE A 221 -9.23 16.70 7.14
CA PHE A 221 -9.43 15.33 6.67
C PHE A 221 -9.34 14.34 7.83
N LEU A 222 -9.96 13.18 7.65
CA LEU A 222 -9.71 12.00 8.49
C LEU A 222 -8.57 11.16 7.90
N SER A 223 -8.53 11.06 6.56
CA SER A 223 -7.39 10.53 5.82
C SER A 223 -6.91 11.55 4.79
N ALA A 224 -6.00 12.42 5.22
CA ALA A 224 -5.23 13.27 4.32
C ALA A 224 -4.39 12.46 3.32
N ARG A 225 -3.92 11.27 3.70
CA ARG A 225 -3.26 10.34 2.79
C ARG A 225 -4.16 9.97 1.61
N ALA A 226 -5.39 9.53 1.86
CA ALA A 226 -6.29 9.16 0.78
C ALA A 226 -6.61 10.37 -0.11
N ASN A 227 -6.75 11.57 0.47
CA ASN A 227 -6.91 12.80 -0.30
C ASN A 227 -5.71 13.08 -1.21
N VAL A 228 -4.48 12.86 -0.75
CA VAL A 228 -3.25 13.03 -1.56
C VAL A 228 -3.34 12.24 -2.87
N TRP A 229 -3.81 10.99 -2.82
CA TRP A 229 -3.95 10.14 -4.00
C TRP A 229 -4.99 10.61 -5.02
N THR A 230 -5.86 11.57 -4.67
CA THR A 230 -6.84 12.17 -5.60
C THR A 230 -6.24 13.25 -6.50
N ASP A 231 -5.06 13.78 -6.14
CA ASP A 231 -4.34 14.84 -6.89
C ASP A 231 -2.84 14.51 -7.02
N THR A 232 -2.53 13.21 -7.18
CA THR A 232 -1.18 12.70 -7.46
C THR A 232 -0.92 12.68 -8.97
N ASP A 233 -1.61 11.82 -9.71
CA ASP A 233 -1.51 11.68 -11.16
C ASP A 233 -2.74 10.92 -11.69
N PRO A 234 -3.64 11.56 -12.46
CA PRO A 234 -4.89 10.94 -12.91
C PRO A 234 -4.68 9.79 -13.89
N ASP A 235 -3.50 9.65 -14.51
CA ASP A 235 -3.26 8.57 -15.50
C ASP A 235 -3.02 7.20 -14.84
N ARG A 236 -2.77 7.18 -13.52
CA ARG A 236 -2.31 5.99 -12.80
C ARG A 236 -2.97 5.78 -11.44
N THR A 237 -3.94 6.59 -11.04
CA THR A 237 -4.66 6.47 -9.76
C THR A 237 -6.17 6.33 -9.97
N GLY A 238 -6.90 6.06 -8.88
CA GLY A 238 -8.36 6.12 -8.86
C GLY A 238 -9.08 4.77 -8.85
N MET A 239 -10.37 4.84 -9.13
CA MET A 239 -11.34 3.74 -9.01
C MET A 239 -11.48 2.86 -10.26
N LEU A 240 -10.71 3.13 -11.32
CA LEU A 240 -10.64 2.34 -12.56
C LEU A 240 -12.02 1.88 -13.06
N ASP A 241 -12.91 2.82 -13.41
CA ASP A 241 -14.31 2.56 -13.80
C ASP A 241 -14.48 1.38 -14.79
N PHE A 242 -13.52 1.17 -15.70
CA PHE A 242 -13.53 0.08 -16.67
C PHE A 242 -13.49 -1.34 -16.05
N VAL A 243 -13.16 -1.48 -14.78
CA VAL A 243 -13.21 -2.76 -14.04
C VAL A 243 -14.65 -3.26 -13.91
N PHE A 244 -15.63 -2.35 -13.89
CA PHE A 244 -17.05 -2.66 -13.76
C PHE A 244 -17.75 -2.89 -15.10
N GLU A 245 -17.08 -2.63 -16.23
CA GLU A 245 -17.60 -2.89 -17.58
C GLU A 245 -17.72 -4.41 -17.85
N ASP A 246 -18.74 -4.79 -18.62
CA ASP A 246 -18.85 -6.15 -19.13
C ASP A 246 -17.63 -6.52 -20.00
N GLY A 247 -17.09 -7.72 -19.79
CA GLY A 247 -15.90 -8.18 -20.51
C GLY A 247 -14.57 -7.71 -19.92
N PHE A 248 -14.56 -7.05 -18.75
CA PHE A 248 -13.33 -6.79 -18.02
C PHE A 248 -12.54 -8.08 -17.73
N GLY A 249 -11.21 -8.02 -17.90
CA GLY A 249 -10.26 -9.11 -17.72
C GLY A 249 -8.82 -8.61 -17.85
N TYR A 250 -7.85 -9.52 -17.92
CA TYR A 250 -6.43 -9.21 -18.06
C TYR A 250 -6.14 -8.35 -19.30
N GLU A 251 -6.85 -8.62 -20.38
CA GLU A 251 -6.73 -7.91 -21.64
C GLU A 251 -7.01 -6.41 -21.48
N ARG A 252 -8.15 -6.07 -20.88
CA ARG A 252 -8.56 -4.68 -20.67
C ARG A 252 -7.60 -3.95 -19.71
N TYR A 253 -7.10 -4.64 -18.69
CA TYR A 253 -6.11 -4.08 -17.76
C TYR A 253 -4.75 -3.86 -18.43
N ALA A 254 -4.31 -4.77 -19.32
CA ALA A 254 -3.10 -4.58 -20.12
C ALA A 254 -3.21 -3.32 -21.01
N ASP A 255 -4.37 -3.08 -21.62
CA ASP A 255 -4.60 -1.88 -22.43
C ASP A 255 -4.53 -0.59 -21.59
N TYR A 256 -5.14 -0.57 -20.40
CA TYR A 256 -4.98 0.53 -19.44
C TYR A 256 -3.50 0.77 -19.09
N ALA A 257 -2.77 -0.28 -18.74
CA ALA A 257 -1.36 -0.18 -18.38
C ALA A 257 -0.49 0.28 -19.57
N LEU A 258 -0.79 -0.11 -20.81
CA LEU A 258 -0.09 0.35 -22.01
C LEU A 258 -0.33 1.84 -22.32
N ASP A 259 -1.51 2.35 -21.96
CA ASP A 259 -1.90 3.74 -22.20
C ASP A 259 -1.38 4.67 -21.10
N ALA A 260 -1.15 4.16 -19.89
CA ALA A 260 -0.51 4.89 -18.80
C ALA A 260 0.94 5.29 -19.18
N PRO A 261 1.34 6.57 -19.04
CA PRO A 261 2.69 6.99 -19.37
C PRO A 261 3.74 6.36 -18.46
N MET A 262 4.90 6.05 -19.02
CA MET A 262 6.03 5.47 -18.28
C MET A 262 6.68 6.49 -17.35
N TYR A 263 7.50 6.00 -16.42
CA TYR A 263 8.49 6.80 -15.68
C TYR A 263 9.91 6.56 -16.17
N PHE A 264 10.34 5.31 -16.25
CA PHE A 264 11.72 4.99 -16.54
C PHE A 264 11.85 3.64 -17.23
N ALA A 265 13.04 3.40 -17.78
CA ALA A 265 13.55 2.05 -18.06
C ALA A 265 14.87 1.86 -17.32
N LYS A 266 15.13 0.65 -16.81
CA LYS A 266 16.38 0.33 -16.13
C LYS A 266 17.34 -0.35 -17.10
N ARG A 267 18.55 0.19 -17.25
CA ARG A 267 19.62 -0.37 -18.09
C ARG A 267 20.90 -0.43 -17.27
N GLY A 268 21.26 -1.65 -16.83
CA GLY A 268 22.31 -1.83 -15.83
C GLY A 268 21.95 -1.10 -14.53
N GLU A 269 22.82 -0.20 -14.10
CA GLU A 269 22.63 0.63 -12.91
C GLU A 269 21.90 1.95 -13.20
N THR A 270 21.65 2.28 -14.47
CA THR A 270 21.06 3.56 -14.86
C THR A 270 19.54 3.47 -14.99
N TYR A 271 18.84 4.43 -14.39
CA TYR A 271 17.43 4.71 -14.69
C TYR A 271 17.36 5.77 -15.79
N VAL A 272 16.87 5.38 -16.96
CA VAL A 272 16.67 6.29 -18.09
C VAL A 272 15.30 6.96 -17.92
N ASP A 273 15.27 8.29 -17.92
CA ASP A 273 14.04 9.07 -17.82
C ASP A 273 13.17 8.90 -19.07
N LEU A 274 12.06 8.18 -18.89
CA LEU A 274 11.02 7.98 -19.90
C LEU A 274 9.70 8.63 -19.47
N SER A 275 9.77 9.61 -18.58
CA SER A 275 8.59 10.19 -17.94
C SER A 275 7.66 10.84 -18.96
N GLY A 276 6.41 10.38 -18.99
CA GLY A 276 5.42 10.85 -19.96
C GLY A 276 5.49 10.20 -21.34
N GLN A 277 6.43 9.28 -21.58
CA GLN A 277 6.54 8.56 -22.85
C GLN A 277 5.64 7.31 -22.89
N SER A 278 5.33 6.84 -24.10
CA SER A 278 4.39 5.73 -24.32
C SER A 278 5.09 4.36 -24.26
N PHE A 279 4.55 3.42 -23.48
CA PHE A 279 5.05 2.04 -23.47
C PHE A 279 4.85 1.35 -24.83
N ARG A 280 3.77 1.67 -25.56
CA ARG A 280 3.54 1.18 -26.93
C ARG A 280 4.65 1.61 -27.88
N ALA A 281 5.11 2.86 -27.79
CA ALA A 281 6.26 3.33 -28.56
C ALA A 281 7.56 2.62 -28.16
N PHE A 282 7.70 2.23 -26.89
CA PHE A 282 8.85 1.45 -26.42
C PHE A 282 8.89 0.04 -27.00
N MET A 283 7.75 -0.65 -27.06
CA MET A 283 7.66 -1.98 -27.68
C MET A 283 8.05 -1.95 -29.17
N ASP A 284 7.72 -0.85 -29.84
CA ASP A 284 8.04 -0.61 -31.25
C ASP A 284 9.50 -0.15 -31.49
N GLY A 285 10.25 0.17 -30.44
CA GLY A 285 11.62 0.71 -30.54
C GLY A 285 11.68 2.15 -31.04
N LYS A 286 10.65 2.95 -30.74
CA LYS A 286 10.43 4.31 -31.24
C LYS A 286 10.66 5.39 -30.18
N LEU A 287 11.40 5.10 -29.10
CA LEU A 287 11.73 6.12 -28.10
C LEU A 287 13.02 6.85 -28.49
N ASP A 288 12.95 8.17 -28.56
CA ASP A 288 14.14 9.00 -28.83
C ASP A 288 15.19 8.89 -27.71
N ALA A 289 14.75 8.68 -26.46
CA ALA A 289 15.63 8.49 -25.30
C ALA A 289 16.36 7.13 -25.31
N LEU A 290 15.86 6.16 -26.09
CA LEU A 290 16.43 4.83 -26.25
C LEU A 290 16.34 4.37 -27.72
N PRO A 291 17.12 4.98 -28.65
CA PRO A 291 16.95 4.74 -30.08
C PRO A 291 17.15 3.27 -30.47
N GLY A 292 16.10 2.65 -31.01
CA GLY A 292 16.12 1.26 -31.48
C GLY A 292 16.06 0.19 -30.38
N ASP A 293 16.12 0.58 -29.10
CA ASP A 293 15.92 -0.35 -27.98
C ASP A 293 14.43 -0.68 -27.83
N ARG A 294 14.11 -1.93 -27.48
CA ARG A 294 12.73 -2.40 -27.35
C ARG A 294 12.42 -2.82 -25.92
N ALA A 295 11.18 -2.58 -25.49
CA ALA A 295 10.72 -2.98 -24.18
C ALA A 295 10.90 -4.50 -23.95
N THR A 296 11.42 -4.85 -22.78
CA THR A 296 11.58 -6.23 -22.31
C THR A 296 10.45 -6.63 -21.37
N ALA A 297 10.36 -7.93 -21.03
CA ALA A 297 9.44 -8.40 -20.00
C ALA A 297 9.72 -7.77 -18.62
N GLN A 298 10.99 -7.43 -18.33
CA GLN A 298 11.35 -6.72 -17.11
C GLN A 298 10.85 -5.27 -17.14
N ASP A 299 10.96 -4.58 -18.29
CA ASP A 299 10.42 -3.21 -18.43
C ASP A 299 8.90 -3.19 -18.21
N TRP A 300 8.19 -4.23 -18.68
CA TRP A 300 6.75 -4.37 -18.41
C TRP A 300 6.45 -4.59 -16.93
N ALA A 301 7.19 -5.50 -16.28
CA ALA A 301 7.04 -5.74 -14.85
C ALA A 301 7.31 -4.47 -14.03
N ASP A 302 8.36 -3.72 -14.36
CA ASP A 302 8.70 -2.44 -13.73
C ASP A 302 7.59 -1.40 -13.97
N HIS A 303 7.08 -1.28 -15.20
CA HIS A 303 6.00 -0.35 -15.55
C HIS A 303 4.71 -0.61 -14.75
N LEU A 304 4.30 -1.86 -14.61
CA LEU A 304 3.15 -2.25 -13.77
C LEU A 304 3.30 -1.81 -12.30
N THR A 305 4.53 -1.75 -11.78
CA THR A 305 4.79 -1.25 -10.42
C THR A 305 4.60 0.27 -10.27
N THR A 306 4.52 1.00 -11.38
CA THR A 306 4.31 2.45 -11.41
C THR A 306 2.84 2.85 -11.49
N LEU A 307 1.92 1.90 -11.60
CA LEU A 307 0.48 2.15 -11.51
C LEU A 307 0.07 2.17 -10.04
N PHE A 308 -0.78 3.10 -9.64
CA PHE A 308 -1.20 3.28 -8.24
C PHE A 308 -2.72 3.46 -8.06
N PRO A 309 -3.56 2.59 -8.65
CA PRO A 309 -5.00 2.59 -8.35
C PRO A 309 -5.27 2.19 -6.90
N GLU A 310 -6.53 2.33 -6.47
CA GLU A 310 -6.99 1.92 -5.12
C GLU A 310 -6.87 0.40 -4.90
N VAL A 311 -7.03 -0.39 -5.97
CA VAL A 311 -6.66 -1.82 -6.05
C VAL A 311 -5.83 -2.04 -7.29
N ARG A 312 -4.67 -2.70 -7.15
CA ARG A 312 -3.72 -2.92 -8.24
C ARG A 312 -3.62 -4.40 -8.59
N LEU A 313 -3.65 -4.71 -9.89
CA LEU A 313 -3.37 -6.05 -10.40
C LEU A 313 -1.91 -6.17 -10.85
N LYS A 314 -1.26 -7.22 -10.35
CA LYS A 314 0.00 -7.80 -10.81
C LYS A 314 -0.21 -9.31 -10.99
N GLN A 315 0.66 -10.14 -10.40
CA GLN A 315 0.44 -11.58 -10.22
C GLN A 315 -0.43 -11.92 -8.99
N TYR A 316 -0.95 -10.88 -8.35
CA TYR A 316 -1.83 -10.87 -7.19
C TYR A 316 -2.57 -9.52 -7.22
N LEU A 317 -3.62 -9.38 -6.41
CA LEU A 317 -4.28 -8.11 -6.15
C LEU A 317 -3.64 -7.45 -4.92
N GLU A 318 -3.38 -6.16 -4.99
CA GLU A 318 -2.93 -5.33 -3.87
C GLU A 318 -4.02 -4.35 -3.48
N MET A 319 -4.38 -4.34 -2.20
CA MET A 319 -5.41 -3.47 -1.62
C MET A 319 -4.71 -2.31 -0.93
N ARG A 320 -4.89 -1.09 -1.46
CA ARG A 320 -3.96 0.03 -1.25
C ARG A 320 -4.57 1.22 -0.50
N GLY A 321 -5.83 1.15 -0.09
CA GLY A 321 -6.56 2.31 0.43
C GLY A 321 -6.33 2.68 1.90
N ALA A 322 -5.55 1.89 2.67
CA ALA A 322 -5.45 2.05 4.13
C ALA A 322 -4.25 2.89 4.58
N ASP A 323 -4.47 3.77 5.56
CA ASP A 323 -3.41 4.55 6.20
C ASP A 323 -2.47 3.66 7.03
N GLY A 324 -1.23 4.10 7.19
CA GLY A 324 -0.31 3.62 8.23
C GLY A 324 -0.95 3.69 9.62
N GLY A 325 -0.66 2.70 10.46
CA GLY A 325 -1.25 2.58 11.80
C GLY A 325 -0.52 1.57 12.67
N PRO A 326 -0.93 1.38 13.94
CA PRO A 326 -0.25 0.50 14.89
C PRO A 326 -0.26 -0.96 14.45
N TRP A 327 0.50 -1.81 15.16
CA TRP A 327 0.62 -3.25 14.87
C TRP A 327 -0.73 -3.96 14.68
N SER A 328 -1.71 -3.63 15.51
CA SER A 328 -3.07 -4.19 15.40
C SER A 328 -3.72 -3.90 14.06
N ARG A 329 -3.49 -2.72 13.48
CA ARG A 329 -3.99 -2.33 12.15
C ARG A 329 -3.21 -2.99 11.02
N ILE A 330 -1.90 -3.17 11.18
CA ILE A 330 -1.09 -3.92 10.22
C ILE A 330 -1.59 -5.37 10.10
N CYS A 331 -1.98 -5.98 11.22
CA CYS A 331 -2.64 -7.28 11.26
C CYS A 331 -4.07 -7.27 10.69
N ALA A 332 -4.85 -6.24 11.00
CA ALA A 332 -6.27 -6.19 10.69
C ALA A 332 -6.57 -6.06 9.19
N LEU A 333 -5.76 -5.31 8.43
CA LEU A 333 -6.00 -5.11 7.00
C LEU A 333 -5.94 -6.41 6.17
N PRO A 334 -4.87 -7.22 6.23
CA PRO A 334 -4.83 -8.51 5.54
C PRO A 334 -5.89 -9.46 6.09
N ALA A 335 -6.24 -9.40 7.38
CA ALA A 335 -7.31 -10.21 7.95
C ALA A 335 -8.69 -9.86 7.38
N LEU A 336 -9.00 -8.57 7.25
CA LEU A 336 -10.24 -8.07 6.64
C LEU A 336 -10.39 -8.60 5.21
N TRP A 337 -9.37 -8.37 4.38
CA TRP A 337 -9.45 -8.75 2.97
C TRP A 337 -9.33 -10.25 2.75
N ALA A 338 -8.53 -10.99 3.53
CA ALA A 338 -8.51 -12.45 3.43
C ALA A 338 -9.84 -13.07 3.91
N GLY A 339 -10.47 -12.49 4.93
CA GLY A 339 -11.80 -12.89 5.38
C GLY A 339 -12.85 -12.73 4.27
N ILE A 340 -12.78 -11.64 3.50
CA ILE A 340 -13.74 -11.41 2.41
C ILE A 340 -13.39 -12.23 1.16
N LEU A 341 -12.14 -12.16 0.68
CA LEU A 341 -11.77 -12.63 -0.65
C LEU A 341 -11.40 -14.12 -0.68
N TYR A 342 -11.03 -14.75 0.44
CA TYR A 342 -10.62 -16.16 0.47
C TYR A 342 -11.70 -17.12 0.96
N ASP A 343 -12.93 -16.65 1.11
CA ASP A 343 -14.11 -17.47 1.39
C ASP A 343 -15.21 -17.13 0.38
N ALA A 344 -15.60 -18.10 -0.47
CA ALA A 344 -16.51 -17.83 -1.58
C ALA A 344 -17.89 -17.29 -1.15
N PRO A 345 -18.53 -17.80 -0.08
CA PRO A 345 -19.75 -17.19 0.46
C PRO A 345 -19.54 -15.74 0.92
N SER A 346 -18.41 -15.44 1.56
CA SER A 346 -18.09 -14.08 2.02
C SER A 346 -17.83 -13.12 0.87
N LEU A 347 -17.13 -13.56 -0.18
CA LEU A 347 -16.92 -12.78 -1.40
C LEU A 347 -18.25 -12.43 -2.08
N ALA A 348 -19.16 -13.41 -2.21
CA ALA A 348 -20.49 -13.19 -2.78
C ALA A 348 -21.32 -12.21 -1.94
N ALA A 349 -21.33 -12.37 -0.62
CA ALA A 349 -22.04 -11.46 0.29
C ALA A 349 -21.46 -10.03 0.25
N ALA A 350 -20.14 -9.88 0.13
CA ALA A 350 -19.50 -8.58 0.00
C ALA A 350 -19.83 -7.92 -1.35
N TRP A 351 -19.89 -8.69 -2.44
CA TRP A 351 -20.34 -8.18 -3.73
C TRP A 351 -21.80 -7.72 -3.68
N ASP A 352 -22.68 -8.43 -2.96
CA ASP A 352 -24.07 -8.03 -2.77
C ASP A 352 -24.23 -6.67 -2.05
N LEU A 353 -23.22 -6.20 -1.31
CA LEU A 353 -23.25 -4.86 -0.68
C LEU A 353 -23.09 -3.72 -1.69
N CYS A 354 -22.38 -3.94 -2.79
CA CYS A 354 -21.90 -2.88 -3.68
C CYS A 354 -22.18 -3.07 -5.17
N LYS A 355 -22.71 -4.23 -5.58
CA LYS A 355 -22.97 -4.56 -6.99
C LYS A 355 -23.93 -3.61 -7.73
N ASP A 356 -24.82 -2.96 -6.99
CA ASP A 356 -25.85 -2.07 -7.53
C ASP A 356 -25.47 -0.58 -7.39
N TRP A 357 -24.22 -0.27 -7.01
CA TRP A 357 -23.74 1.11 -6.95
C TRP A 357 -23.49 1.64 -8.36
N ASP A 358 -23.87 2.90 -8.58
CA ASP A 358 -23.55 3.59 -9.83
C ASP A 358 -22.04 3.76 -9.98
N ILE A 359 -21.51 3.60 -11.20
CA ILE A 359 -20.06 3.74 -11.45
C ILE A 359 -19.54 5.11 -10.98
N ALA A 360 -20.32 6.17 -11.20
CA ALA A 360 -19.99 7.53 -10.76
C ALA A 360 -19.90 7.67 -9.23
N ASP A 361 -20.56 6.78 -8.48
CA ASP A 361 -20.53 6.79 -7.01
C ASP A 361 -19.19 6.31 -6.48
N HIS A 362 -18.47 5.43 -7.18
CA HIS A 362 -17.19 4.91 -6.70
C HIS A 362 -16.16 6.03 -6.48
N GLU A 363 -15.93 6.87 -7.50
CA GLU A 363 -14.96 7.96 -7.40
C GLU A 363 -15.48 9.12 -6.53
N ARG A 364 -16.80 9.35 -6.45
CA ARG A 364 -17.38 10.28 -5.47
C ARG A 364 -17.11 9.81 -4.05
N LEU A 365 -17.45 8.56 -3.74
CA LEU A 365 -17.29 7.98 -2.41
C LEU A 365 -15.82 7.98 -1.99
N ARG A 366 -14.90 7.62 -2.90
CA ARG A 366 -13.46 7.70 -2.67
C ARG A 366 -13.02 9.09 -2.19
N ARG A 367 -13.58 10.16 -2.74
CA ARG A 367 -13.31 11.54 -2.30
C ARG A 367 -13.99 11.89 -0.98
N ASP A 368 -15.24 11.48 -0.81
CA ASP A 368 -16.05 11.82 0.37
C ASP A 368 -15.49 11.21 1.66
N VAL A 369 -15.06 9.94 1.62
CA VAL A 369 -14.52 9.24 2.82
C VAL A 369 -13.26 9.89 3.36
N THR A 370 -12.51 10.65 2.56
CA THR A 370 -11.29 11.35 3.02
C THR A 370 -11.59 12.36 4.12
N ARG A 371 -12.78 12.99 4.09
CA ARG A 371 -13.22 14.00 5.07
C ARG A 371 -14.31 13.49 6.00
N LEU A 372 -15.28 12.75 5.45
CA LEU A 372 -16.46 12.30 6.20
C LEU A 372 -16.23 10.95 6.88
N GLY A 373 -15.25 10.16 6.44
CA GLY A 373 -14.97 8.82 6.96
C GLY A 373 -16.23 7.96 6.93
N LEU A 374 -16.58 7.38 8.08
CA LEU A 374 -17.75 6.52 8.24
C LEU A 374 -19.11 7.26 8.10
N LYS A 375 -19.10 8.59 8.06
CA LYS A 375 -20.29 9.44 7.88
C LYS A 375 -20.61 9.73 6.41
N ALA A 376 -19.75 9.32 5.47
CA ALA A 376 -20.07 9.40 4.04
C ALA A 376 -21.25 8.48 3.69
N GLU A 377 -21.86 8.69 2.52
CA GLU A 377 -23.02 7.93 2.08
C GLU A 377 -22.87 7.45 0.63
N VAL A 378 -23.41 6.26 0.35
CA VAL A 378 -23.50 5.65 -0.99
C VAL A 378 -24.69 4.70 -1.03
N GLY A 379 -25.41 4.68 -2.15
CA GLY A 379 -26.56 3.77 -2.31
C GLY A 379 -27.65 3.92 -1.24
N GLY A 380 -27.81 5.12 -0.67
CA GLY A 380 -28.77 5.40 0.41
C GLY A 380 -28.39 4.83 1.79
N ARG A 381 -27.14 4.37 1.97
CA ARG A 381 -26.61 3.87 3.23
C ARG A 381 -25.41 4.70 3.69
N SER A 382 -25.22 4.79 5.00
CA SER A 382 -23.97 5.33 5.54
C SER A 382 -22.81 4.35 5.35
N VAL A 383 -21.61 4.86 5.18
CA VAL A 383 -20.37 4.06 5.14
C VAL A 383 -20.21 3.26 6.43
N ARG A 384 -20.65 3.79 7.58
CA ARG A 384 -20.68 3.06 8.85
C ARG A 384 -21.51 1.78 8.75
N ASP A 385 -22.74 1.86 8.25
CA ASP A 385 -23.61 0.68 8.17
C ASP A 385 -23.05 -0.37 7.21
N ILE A 386 -22.45 0.07 6.09
CA ILE A 386 -21.76 -0.82 5.17
C ILE A 386 -20.51 -1.43 5.83
N ALA A 387 -19.76 -0.65 6.61
CA ALA A 387 -18.58 -1.13 7.33
C ALA A 387 -18.92 -2.21 8.37
N VAL A 388 -20.03 -2.05 9.10
CA VAL A 388 -20.53 -3.07 10.04
C VAL A 388 -20.79 -4.40 9.30
N ASP A 389 -21.51 -4.35 8.18
CA ASP A 389 -21.77 -5.55 7.38
C ASP A 389 -20.48 -6.15 6.80
N MET A 390 -19.58 -5.30 6.27
CA MET A 390 -18.30 -5.72 5.69
C MET A 390 -17.41 -6.43 6.71
N VAL A 391 -17.31 -5.90 7.93
CA VAL A 391 -16.53 -6.51 9.02
C VAL A 391 -17.19 -7.83 9.48
N ALA A 392 -18.52 -7.89 9.56
CA ALA A 392 -19.24 -9.12 9.89
C ALA A 392 -19.01 -10.23 8.84
N ILE A 393 -19.04 -9.87 7.55
CA ILE A 393 -18.73 -10.77 6.43
C ILE A 393 -17.29 -11.29 6.56
N ALA A 394 -16.32 -10.40 6.76
CA ALA A 394 -14.92 -10.78 6.94
C ALA A 394 -14.73 -11.73 8.12
N LYS A 395 -15.41 -11.49 9.25
CA LYS A 395 -15.40 -12.33 10.45
C LYS A 395 -15.92 -13.74 10.16
N GLN A 396 -16.97 -13.85 9.35
CA GLN A 396 -17.52 -15.13 8.93
C GLN A 396 -16.57 -15.87 7.98
N GLY A 397 -15.93 -15.18 7.04
CA GLY A 397 -14.94 -15.80 6.18
C GLY A 397 -13.67 -16.26 6.91
N LEU A 398 -13.17 -15.47 7.87
CA LEU A 398 -12.07 -15.90 8.76
C LEU A 398 -12.45 -17.15 9.58
N LYS A 399 -13.70 -17.24 10.05
CA LYS A 399 -14.22 -18.45 10.70
C LYS A 399 -14.21 -19.65 9.75
N ASN A 400 -14.68 -19.48 8.52
CA ASN A 400 -14.78 -20.54 7.52
C ASN A 400 -13.40 -21.03 7.04
N ARG A 401 -12.42 -20.12 6.95
CA ARG A 401 -11.02 -20.44 6.65
C ARG A 401 -10.40 -21.39 7.68
N ALA A 402 -10.91 -21.39 8.92
CA ALA A 402 -10.55 -22.34 9.97
C ALA A 402 -9.04 -22.49 10.18
N ARG A 403 -8.30 -21.38 10.11
CA ARG A 403 -6.87 -21.33 10.43
C ARG A 403 -6.73 -21.07 11.92
N PHE A 404 -6.03 -21.97 12.61
CA PHE A 404 -5.82 -21.90 14.05
C PHE A 404 -4.34 -21.77 14.36
N SER A 405 -4.04 -20.94 15.35
CA SER A 405 -2.74 -20.92 16.03
C SER A 405 -2.48 -22.21 16.82
N GLY A 406 -1.25 -22.41 17.30
CA GLY A 406 -0.91 -23.55 18.16
C GLY A 406 -1.71 -23.61 19.48
N GLY A 407 -2.31 -22.48 19.91
CA GLY A 407 -3.21 -22.38 21.06
C GLY A 407 -4.69 -22.60 20.73
N MET A 408 -5.03 -23.09 19.53
CA MET A 408 -6.41 -23.32 19.07
C MET A 408 -7.29 -22.06 18.99
N VAL A 409 -6.68 -20.88 18.86
CA VAL A 409 -7.37 -19.62 18.58
C VAL A 409 -7.36 -19.37 17.09
N ASP A 410 -8.52 -19.00 16.52
CA ASP A 410 -8.64 -18.65 15.10
C ASP A 410 -8.30 -17.18 14.78
N GLU A 411 -8.37 -16.82 13.50
CA GLU A 411 -7.95 -15.51 12.98
C GLU A 411 -8.92 -14.36 13.30
N ARG A 412 -10.13 -14.60 13.83
CA ARG A 412 -11.16 -13.54 13.98
C ARG A 412 -10.76 -12.44 14.94
N GLY A 413 -9.91 -12.75 15.92
CA GLY A 413 -9.47 -11.76 16.92
C GLY A 413 -8.74 -10.55 16.30
N TYR A 414 -8.12 -10.72 15.12
CA TYR A 414 -7.34 -9.66 14.46
C TYR A 414 -8.18 -8.53 13.86
N ILE A 415 -9.50 -8.68 13.74
CA ILE A 415 -10.38 -7.63 13.22
C ILE A 415 -11.28 -7.01 14.29
N THR A 416 -11.10 -7.36 15.57
CA THR A 416 -11.90 -6.81 16.69
C THR A 416 -11.87 -5.29 16.72
N GLU A 417 -10.70 -4.69 16.49
CA GLU A 417 -10.55 -3.22 16.50
C GLU A 417 -11.26 -2.54 15.31
N LEU A 418 -11.54 -3.28 14.22
CA LEU A 418 -12.36 -2.78 13.10
C LEU A 418 -13.84 -2.87 13.44
N GLU A 419 -14.27 -3.92 14.13
CA GLU A 419 -15.63 -4.07 14.66
C GLU A 419 -15.96 -2.91 15.61
N ASP A 420 -15.07 -2.60 16.55
CA ASP A 420 -15.24 -1.45 17.46
C ASP A 420 -15.34 -0.11 16.72
N ILE A 421 -14.55 0.10 15.67
CA ILE A 421 -14.61 1.33 14.86
C ILE A 421 -15.94 1.41 14.09
N ALA A 422 -16.35 0.32 13.44
CA ALA A 422 -17.60 0.27 12.69
C ALA A 422 -18.81 0.50 13.61
N ASP A 423 -18.83 -0.17 14.76
CA ASP A 423 -19.91 -0.06 15.75
C ASP A 423 -19.95 1.32 16.41
N SER A 424 -18.81 1.92 16.75
CA SER A 424 -18.80 3.25 17.35
C SER A 424 -19.01 4.38 16.33
N GLY A 425 -18.64 4.16 15.06
CA GLY A 425 -18.57 5.23 14.07
C GLY A 425 -17.41 6.21 14.29
N VAL A 426 -16.45 5.88 15.16
CA VAL A 426 -15.33 6.74 15.55
C VAL A 426 -14.03 6.17 15.00
N THR A 427 -13.39 6.88 14.07
CA THR A 427 -12.13 6.47 13.43
C THR A 427 -10.91 6.73 14.35
N SER A 428 -9.75 6.18 14.00
CA SER A 428 -8.48 6.53 14.67
C SER A 428 -8.18 8.02 14.52
N ALA A 429 -8.47 8.60 13.35
CA ALA A 429 -8.35 10.04 13.12
C ALA A 429 -9.26 10.87 14.04
N ASP A 430 -10.51 10.45 14.28
CA ASP A 430 -11.40 11.12 15.23
C ASP A 430 -10.82 11.09 16.65
N ARG A 431 -10.32 9.94 17.10
CA ARG A 431 -9.67 9.79 18.43
C ARG A 431 -8.44 10.68 18.58
N LEU A 432 -7.61 10.76 17.53
CA LEU A 432 -6.45 11.64 17.51
C LEU A 432 -6.84 13.12 17.58
N LEU A 433 -7.90 13.52 16.87
CA LEU A 433 -8.45 14.88 16.95
C LEU A 433 -9.00 15.20 18.35
N GLU A 434 -9.64 14.24 19.00
CA GLU A 434 -10.12 14.39 20.39
C GLU A 434 -8.94 14.60 21.35
N LEU A 435 -7.89 13.78 21.26
CA LEU A 435 -6.67 13.96 22.06
C LEU A 435 -6.01 15.31 21.81
N TYR A 436 -5.87 15.72 20.55
CA TYR A 436 -5.31 17.01 20.17
C TYR A 436 -6.05 18.19 20.81
N ASN A 437 -7.39 18.19 20.72
CA ASN A 437 -8.23 19.27 21.26
C ASN A 437 -8.41 19.18 22.79
N GLY A 438 -8.16 18.02 23.38
CA GLY A 438 -8.28 17.75 24.81
C GLY A 438 -6.92 17.63 25.49
N GLU A 439 -6.53 16.40 25.82
CA GLU A 439 -5.37 16.11 26.67
C GLU A 439 -4.05 16.70 26.16
N TRP A 440 -3.88 16.77 24.84
CA TRP A 440 -2.67 17.32 24.25
C TRP A 440 -2.65 18.85 24.20
N GLY A 441 -3.79 19.52 24.43
CA GLY A 441 -3.85 20.98 24.47
C GLY A 441 -3.34 21.67 23.20
N GLY A 442 -3.53 21.05 22.04
CA GLY A 442 -3.04 21.52 20.74
C GLY A 442 -1.58 21.17 20.41
N ASP A 443 -0.91 20.38 21.24
CA ASP A 443 0.47 19.94 21.00
C ASP A 443 0.51 18.57 20.28
N ILE A 444 0.68 18.61 18.95
CA ILE A 444 0.78 17.38 18.17
C ILE A 444 2.04 16.56 18.51
N SER A 445 3.09 17.17 19.08
CA SER A 445 4.35 16.48 19.35
C SER A 445 4.15 15.29 20.31
N ARG A 446 3.09 15.31 21.12
CA ARG A 446 2.68 14.21 22.00
C ARG A 446 2.40 12.91 21.23
N VAL A 447 2.00 12.96 19.96
CA VAL A 447 1.79 11.73 19.15
C VAL A 447 3.05 10.89 19.01
N TYR A 448 4.23 11.52 18.93
CA TYR A 448 5.51 10.82 18.81
C TYR A 448 5.90 10.09 20.10
N ARG A 449 5.36 10.51 21.25
CA ARG A 449 5.58 9.84 22.53
C ARG A 449 4.52 8.76 22.77
N ASP A 450 3.26 9.07 22.50
CA ASP A 450 2.12 8.25 22.92
C ASP A 450 1.79 7.13 21.91
N TYR A 451 2.20 7.28 20.64
CA TYR A 451 1.84 6.38 19.53
C TYR A 451 3.04 5.80 18.76
N ALA A 452 4.28 6.01 19.22
CA ALA A 452 5.44 5.35 18.62
C ALA A 452 5.46 3.84 18.92
N TYR A 453 6.02 3.05 18.00
CA TYR A 453 6.15 1.58 18.09
C TYR A 453 7.09 1.09 19.20
#